data_AF-A0A520FB82-F1
#
_entry.id   AF-A0A520FB82-F1
#
_cell.length_a   1.000
_cell.length_b   1.000
_cell.length_c   1.000
_cell.angle_alpha   90.00
_cell.angle_beta   90.00
_cell.angle_gamma   90.00
#
_symmetry.space_group_name_H-M   'P 1'
#
loop_
_entity.id
_entity.type
_entity.pdbx_description
1 polymer ?
#
loop_
_entity_poly.entity_id
_entity_poly.type
_entity_poly.pdbx_seq_one_letter_code
_entity_poly.pdbx_strand_id
1 'polypeptide(L)'
;MVRRRRRAAVRENGGLTSVPENDEVGQVLELERQLQRAETRGDRSRLVALLADDFVEIGASGVVWTKQSILELLGGESAADGIIEVHDLSGRILGVGVVLVQWTSRRSGRRARRSSIWRRT
;
A
#
# COMPACT_ATOMS: atom_id res chain seq x y z
N MET A 1 27.56 11.46 -7.77
CA MET A 1 27.09 12.53 -6.88
C MET A 1 25.98 13.29 -7.60
N VAL A 2 24.72 12.91 -7.41
CA VAL A 2 23.62 13.32 -8.31
C VAL A 2 22.74 14.38 -7.67
N ARG A 3 22.64 15.50 -8.40
CA ARG A 3 22.05 16.78 -8.00
C ARG A 3 20.56 16.84 -8.35
N ARG A 4 19.81 17.52 -7.48
CA ARG A 4 18.44 18.04 -7.67
C ARG A 4 18.30 18.79 -8.99
N ARG A 5 17.32 18.45 -9.83
CA ARG A 5 16.85 19.31 -10.94
C ARG A 5 15.42 19.78 -10.66
N ARG A 6 15.27 21.08 -10.41
CA ARG A 6 14.03 21.81 -10.72
C ARG A 6 14.00 21.96 -12.25
N ARG A 7 12.86 21.70 -12.87
CA ARG A 7 12.55 22.25 -14.20
C ARG A 7 11.24 23.02 -14.12
N ALA A 8 11.24 24.10 -14.89
CA ALA A 8 10.28 25.18 -14.91
C ALA A 8 8.91 24.75 -15.46
N ALA A 9 7.90 25.54 -15.10
CA ALA A 9 6.59 25.52 -15.72
C ALA A 9 6.72 25.80 -17.22
N VAL A 10 6.09 24.95 -18.03
CA VAL A 10 5.75 25.22 -19.42
C VAL A 10 4.24 25.38 -19.45
N ARG A 11 3.75 26.48 -20.02
CA ARG A 11 2.34 26.64 -20.40
C ARG A 11 2.22 26.20 -21.85
N GLU A 12 1.31 25.27 -22.12
CA GLU A 12 0.78 25.03 -23.47
C GLU A 12 -0.74 25.08 -23.42
N ASN A 13 -1.31 25.95 -24.26
CA ASN A 13 -2.72 26.00 -24.60
C ASN A 13 -2.98 24.95 -25.69
N GLY A 14 -3.98 24.09 -25.48
CA GLY A 14 -4.47 23.18 -26.51
C GLY A 14 -5.38 22.14 -25.87
N GLY A 15 -6.69 22.31 -26.04
CA GLY A 15 -7.68 21.41 -25.46
C GLY A 15 -7.45 19.97 -25.89
N LEU A 16 -7.42 19.08 -24.91
CA LEU A 16 -7.56 17.65 -25.12
C LEU A 16 -8.55 17.14 -24.06
N THR A 17 -9.63 16.54 -24.55
CA THR A 17 -10.70 15.83 -23.86
C THR A 17 -10.30 15.26 -22.50
N SER A 18 -10.93 15.78 -21.43
CA SER A 18 -10.84 15.22 -20.08
C SER A 18 -11.60 13.89 -20.02
N VAL A 19 -10.94 12.80 -20.38
CA VAL A 19 -11.31 11.49 -19.85
C VAL A 19 -11.00 11.55 -18.35
N PRO A 20 -11.90 11.14 -17.43
CA PRO A 20 -11.51 11.04 -16.02
C PRO A 20 -10.39 10.02 -15.95
N GLU A 21 -9.18 10.52 -15.74
CA GLU A 21 -7.98 9.72 -15.55
C GLU A 21 -8.28 8.81 -14.36
N ASN A 22 -8.29 7.50 -14.61
CA ASN A 22 -8.53 6.48 -13.60
C ASN A 22 -7.51 6.70 -12.48
N ASP A 23 -7.91 7.26 -11.33
CA ASP A 23 -6.99 7.61 -10.23
C ASP A 23 -6.44 6.33 -9.59
N GLU A 24 -5.44 5.76 -10.25
CA GLU A 24 -4.78 4.52 -9.88
C GLU A 24 -4.15 4.64 -8.50
N VAL A 25 -3.58 5.81 -8.19
CA VAL A 25 -3.01 6.07 -6.86
C VAL A 25 -4.12 6.07 -5.83
N GLY A 26 -5.21 6.83 -6.03
CA GLY A 26 -6.35 6.85 -5.12
C GLY A 26 -6.95 5.48 -4.84
N GLN A 27 -7.11 4.65 -5.88
CA GLN A 27 -7.57 3.27 -5.77
C GLN A 27 -6.62 2.42 -4.92
N VAL A 28 -5.32 2.45 -5.21
CA VAL A 28 -4.31 1.71 -4.47
C VAL A 28 -4.24 2.16 -3.01
N LEU A 29 -4.36 3.47 -2.73
CA LEU A 29 -4.37 3.97 -1.35
C LEU A 29 -5.60 3.48 -0.57
N GLU A 30 -6.75 3.30 -1.22
CA GLU A 30 -7.92 2.72 -0.57
C GLU A 30 -7.76 1.22 -0.31
N LEU A 31 -7.20 0.47 -1.25
CA LEU A 31 -6.90 -0.94 -1.05
C LEU A 31 -5.86 -1.15 0.06
N GLU A 32 -4.83 -0.30 0.13
CA GLU A 32 -3.84 -0.31 1.23
C GLU A 32 -4.52 -0.06 2.58
N ARG A 33 -5.41 0.94 2.68
CA ARG A 33 -6.18 1.19 3.92
C ARG A 33 -7.04 -0.01 4.27
N GLN A 34 -7.74 -0.58 3.30
CA GLN A 34 -8.59 -1.74 3.49
C GLN A 34 -7.81 -2.92 4.05
N LEU A 35 -6.61 -3.20 3.54
CA LEU A 35 -5.75 -4.28 4.01
C LEU A 35 -5.39 -4.17 5.52
N GLN A 36 -5.47 -2.97 6.12
CA GLN A 36 -5.18 -2.75 7.54
C GLN A 36 -6.42 -2.89 8.45
N ARG A 37 -7.62 -2.95 7.88
CA ARG A 37 -8.88 -3.04 8.64
C ARG A 37 -9.05 -4.44 9.23
N ALA A 38 -9.58 -4.51 10.46
CA ALA A 38 -9.75 -5.78 11.17
C ALA A 38 -10.64 -6.76 10.38
N GLU A 39 -11.69 -6.24 9.74
CA GLU A 39 -12.63 -7.02 8.92
C GLU A 39 -11.93 -7.66 7.73
N THR A 40 -11.00 -6.94 7.09
CA THR A 40 -10.22 -7.49 5.96
C THR A 40 -9.16 -8.46 6.44
N ARG A 41 -8.49 -8.17 7.56
CA ARG A 41 -7.45 -9.05 8.11
C ARG A 41 -8.01 -10.36 8.68
N GLY A 42 -9.27 -10.36 9.13
CA GLY A 42 -10.01 -11.56 9.51
C GLY A 42 -10.64 -12.32 8.33
N ASP A 43 -10.69 -11.73 7.14
CA ASP A 43 -11.25 -12.35 5.93
C ASP A 43 -10.15 -12.91 5.03
N ARG A 44 -9.89 -14.21 5.19
CA ARG A 44 -8.89 -14.94 4.40
C ARG A 44 -9.13 -14.81 2.90
N SER A 45 -10.38 -14.86 2.45
CA SER A 45 -10.71 -14.79 1.02
C SER A 45 -10.39 -13.41 0.46
N ARG A 46 -10.69 -12.35 1.22
CA ARG A 46 -10.33 -10.98 0.82
C ARG A 46 -8.82 -10.79 0.79
N LEU A 47 -8.09 -11.31 1.77
CA LEU A 47 -6.62 -11.25 1.78
C LEU A 47 -6.01 -11.97 0.57
N VAL A 48 -6.53 -13.16 0.20
CA VAL A 48 -6.07 -13.90 -0.98
C VAL A 48 -6.26 -13.08 -2.27
N ALA A 49 -7.34 -12.31 -2.37
CA ALA A 49 -7.61 -11.45 -3.51
C ALA A 49 -6.76 -10.17 -3.56
N LEU A 50 -6.31 -9.66 -2.41
CA LEU A 50 -5.49 -8.44 -2.32
C LEU A 50 -3.98 -8.72 -2.47
N LEU A 51 -3.52 -9.87 -1.97
CA LEU A 51 -2.10 -10.22 -1.96
C LEU A 51 -1.72 -10.97 -3.23
N ALA A 52 -0.71 -10.48 -3.95
CA ALA A 52 -0.15 -11.17 -5.11
C ALA A 52 0.42 -12.56 -4.73
N ASP A 53 0.41 -13.52 -5.64
CA ASP A 53 0.88 -14.89 -5.34
C ASP A 53 2.34 -14.96 -4.94
N ASP A 54 3.16 -14.04 -5.46
CA ASP A 54 4.57 -13.82 -5.14
C ASP A 54 4.77 -12.79 -4.00
N PHE A 55 3.74 -12.50 -3.21
CA PHE A 55 3.82 -11.53 -2.12
C PHE A 55 4.87 -11.90 -1.07
N VAL A 56 5.65 -10.88 -0.69
CA VAL A 56 6.64 -10.92 0.38
C VAL A 56 6.54 -9.64 1.21
N GLU A 57 6.51 -9.77 2.54
CA GLU A 57 6.63 -8.66 3.50
C GLU A 57 7.86 -8.86 4.38
N ILE A 58 8.57 -7.77 4.66
CA ILE A 58 9.62 -7.74 5.70
C ILE A 58 9.05 -6.97 6.88
N GLY A 59 8.79 -7.68 7.98
CA GLY A 59 8.27 -7.07 9.19
C GLY A 59 9.29 -6.14 9.86
N ALA A 60 8.84 -5.30 10.80
CA ALA A 60 9.72 -4.42 11.57
C ALA A 60 10.80 -5.17 12.37
N SER A 61 10.59 -6.45 12.66
CA SER A 61 11.57 -7.36 13.28
C SER A 61 12.62 -7.90 12.32
N GLY A 62 12.49 -7.67 11.01
CA GLY A 62 13.31 -8.29 9.97
C GLY A 62 12.82 -9.67 9.52
N VAL A 63 11.77 -10.22 10.14
CA VAL A 63 11.16 -11.49 9.69
C VAL A 63 10.56 -11.30 8.30
N VAL A 64 10.84 -12.24 7.41
CA VAL A 64 10.29 -12.30 6.06
C VAL A 64 9.04 -13.17 6.06
N TRP A 65 7.94 -12.63 5.56
CA TRP A 65 6.64 -13.29 5.46
C TRP A 65 6.28 -13.50 4.00
N THR A 66 5.98 -14.73 3.61
CA THR A 66 5.34 -15.07 2.33
C THR A 66 3.82 -14.91 2.43
N LYS A 67 3.11 -14.89 1.28
CA LYS A 67 1.64 -14.95 1.23
C LYS A 67 1.06 -16.03 2.14
N GLN A 68 1.61 -17.24 2.11
CA GLN A 68 1.10 -18.33 2.95
C GLN A 68 1.30 -18.03 4.44
N SER A 69 2.52 -17.67 4.85
CA SER A 69 2.84 -17.44 6.26
C SER A 69 2.09 -16.24 6.85
N ILE A 70 1.85 -15.18 6.06
CA ILE A 70 1.07 -14.04 6.54
C ILE A 70 -0.41 -14.42 6.67
N LEU A 71 -0.98 -15.18 5.75
CA LEU A 71 -2.37 -15.64 5.84
C LEU A 71 -2.60 -16.56 7.05
N GLU A 72 -1.61 -17.39 7.40
CA GLU A 72 -1.64 -18.22 8.62
C GLU A 72 -1.54 -17.37 9.89
N LEU A 73 -0.59 -16.42 9.92
CA LEU A 73 -0.43 -15.49 11.05
C LEU A 73 -1.71 -14.69 11.32
N LEU A 74 -2.30 -14.11 10.27
CA LEU A 74 -3.51 -13.28 10.38
C LEU A 74 -4.75 -14.10 10.75
N GLY A 75 -4.81 -15.38 10.39
CA GLY A 75 -5.89 -16.27 10.82
C GLY A 75 -5.93 -16.51 12.33
N GLY A 76 -4.82 -16.28 13.04
CA GLY A 76 -4.73 -16.35 14.50
C GLY A 76 -4.76 -14.98 15.20
N GLU A 77 -4.87 -13.89 14.45
CA GLU A 77 -4.92 -12.53 15.01
C GLU A 77 -6.24 -12.30 15.76
N SER A 78 -6.16 -11.61 16.90
CA SER A 78 -7.30 -11.39 17.78
C SER A 78 -7.65 -9.90 17.90
N ALA A 79 -8.86 -9.59 18.37
CA ALA A 79 -9.25 -8.21 18.67
C ALA A 79 -8.34 -7.55 19.73
N ALA A 80 -7.70 -8.35 20.59
CA ALA A 80 -6.78 -7.87 21.62
C ALA A 80 -5.49 -7.26 21.03
N ASP A 81 -5.15 -7.59 19.78
CA ASP A 81 -3.98 -7.03 19.11
C ASP A 81 -4.17 -5.55 18.74
N GLY A 82 -5.40 -5.03 18.81
CA GLY A 82 -5.72 -3.61 18.63
C GLY A 82 -5.77 -3.15 17.17
N ILE A 83 -6.30 -1.94 16.96
CA ILE A 83 -6.49 -1.34 15.64
C ILE A 83 -5.16 -0.84 15.08
N ILE A 84 -4.91 -1.10 13.79
CA ILE A 84 -3.81 -0.50 13.05
C ILE A 84 -4.24 0.86 12.54
N GLU A 85 -3.64 1.92 13.07
CA GLU A 85 -3.82 3.28 12.56
C GLU A 85 -2.88 3.55 11.39
N VAL A 86 -3.42 4.16 10.34
CA VAL A 86 -2.71 4.51 9.11
C VAL A 86 -2.44 6.02 9.08
N HIS A 87 -1.16 6.40 9.14
CA HIS A 87 -0.71 7.80 9.13
C HIS A 87 0.21 8.07 7.92
N ASP A 88 0.27 9.33 7.48
CA ASP A 88 1.16 9.80 6.40
C ASP A 88 1.04 9.00 5.09
N LEU A 89 -0.15 8.47 4.79
CA LEU A 89 -0.37 7.60 3.65
C LEU A 89 -0.24 8.37 2.32
N SER A 90 0.68 7.93 1.49
CA SER A 90 1.01 8.55 0.21
C SER A 90 1.37 7.51 -0.84
N GLY A 91 1.15 7.82 -2.11
CA GLY A 91 1.46 6.93 -3.21
C GLY A 91 2.11 7.67 -4.38
N ARG A 92 2.87 6.95 -5.20
CA ARG A 92 3.39 7.45 -6.48
C ARG A 92 3.50 6.31 -7.50
N ILE A 93 3.28 6.65 -8.77
CA ILE A 93 3.47 5.73 -9.89
C ILE A 93 4.97 5.49 -10.11
N LEU A 94 5.37 4.21 -10.19
CA LEU A 94 6.74 3.80 -10.58
C LEU A 94 6.84 3.39 -12.05
N GLY A 95 5.73 2.98 -12.65
CA GLY A 95 5.61 2.53 -14.03
C GLY A 95 4.15 2.23 -14.34
N VAL A 96 3.85 1.84 -15.58
CA VAL A 96 2.49 1.51 -16.01
C VAL A 96 1.90 0.41 -15.11
N GLY A 97 0.80 0.72 -14.42
CA GLY A 97 0.12 -0.23 -13.53
C GLY A 97 0.87 -0.54 -12.23
N VAL A 98 1.91 0.22 -11.87
CA VAL A 98 2.73 -0.03 -10.68
C VAL A 98 2.77 1.21 -9.78
N VAL A 99 2.27 1.05 -8.55
CA VAL A 99 2.23 2.12 -7.54
C VAL A 99 3.06 1.72 -6.33
N LEU A 100 3.95 2.61 -5.89
CA LEU A 100 4.57 2.53 -4.58
C LEU A 100 3.72 3.30 -3.59
N VAL A 101 3.43 2.67 -2.45
CA VAL A 101 2.74 3.29 -1.32
C VAL A 101 3.70 3.37 -0.14
N GLN A 102 3.63 4.47 0.63
CA GLN A 102 4.44 4.68 1.82
C GLN A 102 3.57 5.29 2.92
N TRP A 103 3.73 4.80 4.14
CA TRP A 103 2.93 5.25 5.29
C TRP A 103 3.60 4.87 6.62
N THR A 104 2.98 5.32 7.71
CA THR A 104 3.40 5.02 9.09
C THR A 104 2.27 4.28 9.80
N SER A 105 2.52 3.07 10.30
CA SER A 105 1.55 2.37 11.16
C SER A 105 1.75 2.73 12.62
N ARG A 106 0.66 2.87 13.36
CA ARG A 106 0.65 2.85 14.83
C ARG A 106 -0.29 1.77 15.32
N ARG A 107 0.17 0.94 16.26
CA ARG A 107 -0.62 -0.13 16.88
C ARG A 107 -0.06 -0.45 18.25
N SER A 108 -0.89 -0.41 19.29
CA SER A 108 -0.51 -0.79 20.66
C SER A 108 0.81 -0.15 21.13
N GLY A 109 0.96 1.16 20.86
CA GLY A 109 2.16 1.94 21.19
C GLY A 109 3.36 1.74 20.27
N ARG A 110 3.34 0.75 19.37
CA ARG A 110 4.41 0.48 18.40
C ARG A 110 4.19 1.29 17.13
N ARG A 111 5.27 1.87 16.61
CA ARG A 111 5.31 2.63 15.36
C ARG A 111 6.24 1.95 14.35
N ALA A 112 5.81 1.83 13.11
CA ALA A 112 6.64 1.31 12.02
C ALA A 112 6.43 2.11 10.73
N ARG A 113 7.50 2.28 9.94
CA ARG A 113 7.42 2.81 8.58
C ARG A 113 7.17 1.66 7.63
N ARG A 114 6.22 1.85 6.72
CA ARG A 114 5.77 0.82 5.80
C ARG A 114 5.90 1.31 4.37
N SER A 115 6.18 0.37 3.48
CA SER A 115 6.17 0.62 2.05
C SER A 115 5.69 -0.65 1.36
N SER A 116 4.84 -0.50 0.36
CA SER A 116 4.28 -1.60 -0.44
C SER A 116 4.30 -1.23 -1.91
N ILE A 117 4.47 -2.23 -2.77
CA ILE A 117 4.38 -2.07 -4.21
C ILE A 117 3.13 -2.81 -4.66
N TRP A 118 2.24 -2.08 -5.32
CA TRP A 118 1.03 -2.59 -5.90
C TRP A 118 1.20 -2.69 -7.41
N ARG A 119 0.71 -3.78 -7.99
CA ARG A 119 0.64 -3.97 -9.43
C ARG A 119 -0.80 -4.24 -9.84
N ARG A 120 -1.26 -3.63 -10.93
CA ARG A 120 -2.51 -4.01 -11.60
C ARG A 120 -2.24 -5.28 -12.40
N THR A 121 -3.04 -6.32 -12.15
CA THR A 121 -3.05 -7.58 -12.91
C THR A 121 -4.26 -7.64 -13.83
#